data_AF-A0A139QIW4-F1
#
_entry.id   AF-A0A139QIW4-F1
#
_cell.length_a   1.000
_cell.length_b   1.000
_cell.length_c   1.000
_cell.angle_alpha   90.00
_cell.angle_beta   90.00
_cell.angle_gamma   90.00
#
_symmetry.space_group_name_H-M   'P 1'
#
loop_
_entity.id
_entity.type
_entity.pdbx_description
1 polymer ?
#
loop_
_entity_poly.entity_id
_entity_poly.type
_entity_poly.pdbx_seq_one_letter_code
_entity_poly.pdbx_strand_id
1 'polypeptide(L)' 'MLIDGDPQGHASLTFGVDSDELETTLGAYLISGWTAKQASDYLIKINDYLDIIPSNQTLSNFIV' A
#
# COMPACT_ATOMS: atom_id res chain seq x y z
N MET A 1 0.85 5.73 -10.69
CA MET A 1 1.09 5.12 -9.37
C MET A 1 0.36 5.94 -8.32
N LEU A 2 -0.44 5.28 -7.49
CA LEU A 2 -1.15 5.84 -6.34
C LEU A 2 -0.53 5.26 -5.06
N ILE A 3 -0.38 6.08 -4.02
CA ILE A 3 0.05 5.63 -2.69
C ILE A 3 -1.04 6.06 -1.73
N ASP A 4 -1.71 5.10 -1.11
CA ASP A 4 -2.69 5.37 -0.08
C ASP A 4 -1.96 5.59 1.25
N GLY A 5 -2.04 6.82 1.76
CA GLY A 5 -1.36 7.25 2.98
C GLY A 5 -2.29 7.28 4.20
N ASP A 6 -3.57 6.97 4.04
CA ASP A 6 -4.55 6.98 5.11
C ASP A 6 -4.70 5.56 5.68
N PRO A 7 -4.47 5.31 6.98
CA PRO A 7 -4.69 4.00 7.58
C PRO A 7 -6.09 3.41 7.37
N GLN A 8 -7.10 4.22 7.08
CA GLN A 8 -8.46 3.76 6.75
C GLN A 8 -8.58 3.14 5.34
N GLY A 9 -7.59 3.31 4.46
CA GLY A 9 -7.51 2.59 3.18
C GLY A 9 -8.59 2.92 2.15
N HIS A 10 -9.30 4.05 2.28
CA HIS A 10 -10.44 4.38 1.42
C HIS A 10 -10.06 4.58 -0.05
N ALA A 11 -8.87 5.11 -0.34
CA ALA A 11 -8.43 5.26 -1.73
C ALA A 11 -8.21 3.88 -2.35
N SER A 12 -7.61 2.96 -1.61
CA SER A 12 -7.42 1.56 -2.01
C SER A 12 -8.75 0.86 -2.28
N LEU A 13 -9.71 1.00 -1.36
CA LEU A 13 -11.04 0.41 -1.51
C LEU A 13 -11.81 0.94 -2.73
N THR A 14 -11.65 2.23 -3.05
CA THR A 14 -12.24 2.85 -4.26
C THR A 14 -11.78 2.17 -5.55
N PHE A 15 -10.57 1.62 -5.57
CA PHE A 15 -10.02 0.88 -6.71
C PHE A 15 -10.21 -0.64 -6.58
N GLY A 16 -11.03 -1.11 -5.63
CA GLY A 16 -11.35 -2.53 -5.45
C GLY A 16 -10.26 -3.32 -4.71
N VAL A 17 -9.33 -2.64 -4.03
CA VAL A 17 -8.31 -3.27 -3.20
C VAL A 17 -8.77 -3.26 -1.75
N ASP A 18 -9.22 -4.41 -1.26
CA ASP A 18 -9.45 -4.64 0.16
C ASP A 18 -8.11 -4.95 0.84
N SER A 19 -7.64 -4.04 1.68
CA SER A 19 -6.29 -4.06 2.27
C SER A 19 -6.25 -4.49 3.73
N ASP A 20 -7.38 -4.84 4.34
CA ASP A 20 -7.46 -5.18 5.76
C ASP A 20 -6.60 -6.41 6.10
N GLU A 21 -6.62 -7.44 5.24
CA GLU A 21 -5.84 -8.67 5.44
C GLU A 21 -4.47 -8.65 4.73
N LEU A 22 -4.11 -7.56 4.05
CA LEU A 22 -2.83 -7.46 3.36
C LEU A 22 -1.69 -7.21 4.35
N GLU A 23 -0.68 -8.09 4.34
CA GLU A 23 0.54 -7.91 5.13
C GLU A 23 1.49 -6.88 4.49
N THR A 24 1.48 -6.78 3.16
CA THR A 24 2.37 -5.87 2.42
C THR A 24 1.66 -4.58 2.02
N THR A 25 1.44 -3.71 3.00
CA THR A 25 0.89 -2.35 2.81
C THR A 25 1.97 -1.29 3.00
N LEU A 26 1.62 0.00 2.86
CA LEU A 26 2.55 1.13 2.99
C LEU A 26 3.40 1.06 4.28
N GLY A 27 2.84 0.58 5.39
CA GLY A 27 3.60 0.36 6.63
C GLY A 27 4.79 -0.58 6.44
N ALA A 28 4.60 -1.70 5.73
CA ALA A 28 5.66 -2.66 5.42
C ALA A 28 6.74 -2.04 4.51
N TYR A 29 6.35 -1.21 3.54
CA TYR A 29 7.30 -0.49 2.68
C TYR A 29 8.20 0.46 3.48
N LEU A 30 7.66 1.13 4.49
CA LEU A 30 8.41 2.08 5.32
C LEU A 30 9.44 1.40 6.23
N ILE A 31 9.14 0.19 6.75
CA ILE A 31 10.03 -0.51 7.69
C ILE A 31 11.00 -1.50 7.06
N SER A 32 10.69 -1.99 5.86
CA SER A 32 11.44 -3.09 5.24
C SER A 32 12.83 -2.72 4.75
N GLY A 33 13.08 -1.43 4.48
CA GLY A 33 14.32 -0.97 3.87
C GLY A 33 14.53 -1.50 2.44
N TRP A 34 13.44 -1.86 1.74
CA TRP A 34 13.53 -2.40 0.38
C TRP A 34 14.15 -1.43 -0.61
N THR A 35 14.95 -1.98 -1.52
CA THR A 35 15.33 -1.26 -2.73
C THR A 35 14.11 -1.08 -3.64
N ALA A 36 14.16 -0.10 -4.55
CA ALA A 36 13.07 0.14 -5.51
C ALA A 36 12.66 -1.12 -6.30
N LYS A 37 13.63 -1.99 -6.62
CA LYS A 37 13.37 -3.26 -7.31
C LYS A 37 12.63 -4.28 -6.45
N GLN A 38 12.97 -4.38 -5.16
CA GLN A 38 12.26 -5.28 -4.24
C GLN A 38 10.85 -4.76 -3.96
N ALA A 39 10.71 -3.45 -3.79
CA ALA A 39 9.43 -2.79 -3.60
C ALA A 39 8.48 -2.99 -4.81
N SER A 40 9.01 -3.03 -6.03
CA SER A 40 8.18 -3.21 -7.23
C SER A 40 7.48 -4.56 -7.31
N ASP A 41 8.01 -5.60 -6.65
CA ASP A 41 7.44 -6.94 -6.65
C ASP A 41 6.10 -7.02 -5.89
N TYR A 42 5.79 -6.00 -5.08
CA TYR A 42 4.62 -5.95 -4.21
C TYR A 42 3.62 -4.85 -4.60
N LEU A 43 3.79 -4.24 -5.78
CA LEU A 43 2.83 -3.27 -6.30
C LEU A 43 1.56 -3.98 -6.75
N ILE A 44 0.41 -3.46 -6.33
CA ILE A 44 -0.88 -3.98 -6.78
C ILE A 44 -1.27 -3.25 -8.06
N LYS A 45 -1.43 -4.01 -9.15
CA LYS A 45 -1.89 -3.47 -10.43
C LYS A 45 -3.40 -3.26 -10.40
N ILE A 46 -3.84 -2.03 -10.65
CA ILE A 46 -5.26 -1.72 -10.88
C ILE A 46 -5.61 -1.89 -12.36
N ASN A 47 -4.74 -1.41 -13.25
CA ASN A 47 -4.80 -1.61 -14.70
C ASN A 47 -3.41 -1.41 -15.33
N ASP A 48 -3.32 -1.43 -16.66
CA ASP A 48 -2.06 -1.31 -17.40
C ASP A 48 -1.27 0.00 -17.14
N TYR A 49 -1.91 1.02 -16.58
CA TYR A 49 -1.35 2.35 -16.39
C TYR A 49 -1.35 2.82 -14.93
N LEU A 50 -1.95 2.04 -14.02
CA LEU A 50 -2.13 2.43 -12.63
C LEU A 50 -1.82 1.26 -11.69
N ASP A 51 -0.78 1.46 -10.90
CA ASP A 51 -0.46 0.65 -9.73
C ASP A 51 -0.82 1.41 -8.45
N ILE A 52 -1.09 0.67 -7.38
CA ILE A 52 -1.33 1.20 -6.04
C ILE A 52 -0.44 0.52 -5.00
N ILE A 53 0.02 1.33 -4.03
CA ILE A 53 0.49 0.84 -2.73
C ILE A 53 -0.65 1.11 -1.73
N PRO A 54 -1.32 0.06 -1.22
CA PRO A 54 -2.41 0.25 -0.28
C PRO A 54 -1.92 0.54 1.14
N SER A 55 -2.81 1.03 1.98
CA SER A 55 -2.62 1.19 3.43
C SER A 55 -3.69 0.42 4.19
N ASN A 56 -3.44 0.15 5.46
CA ASN A 56 -4.43 -0.36 6.41
C ASN A 56 -4.07 0.14 7.82
N GLN A 57 -4.81 -0.32 8.83
CA GLN A 57 -4.67 0.10 10.23
C GLN A 57 -3.23 -0.03 10.77
N THR A 58 -2.40 -0.92 10.21
CA THR A 58 -0.99 -1.04 10.63
C THR A 58 -0.19 0.23 10.37
N LEU A 59 -0.58 1.04 9.38
CA LEU A 59 0.06 2.31 9.06
C LEU A 59 -0.04 3.32 10.22
N SER A 60 -1.10 3.25 11.03
CA SER A 60 -1.26 4.11 12.22
C SER A 60 -0.14 3.95 13.25
N ASN A 61 0.62 2.85 13.22
CA ASN A 61 1.78 2.67 14.10
C ASN A 61 2.97 3.56 13.71
N PHE A 62 2.93 4.23 12.54
CA PHE A 62 4.02 5.00 11.97
C PHE A 62 3.73 6.50 11.84
N ILE A 63 2.46 6.90 11.93
CA ILE A 63 2.01 8.28 11.71
C ILE A 63 1.35 8.78 13.00
N VAL A 64 1.88 9.89 13.56
CA VAL A 64 1.42 10.55 14.79
C VAL A 64 0.48 11.70 14.47
#